data_AF-A0A5B8G6X6-F1
#
_entry.id   AF-A0A5B8G6X6-F1
#
_cell.length_a   1.000
_cell.length_b   1.000
_cell.length_c   1.000
_cell.angle_alpha   90.00
_cell.angle_beta   90.00
_cell.angle_gamma   90.00
#
_symmetry.space_group_name_H-M   'P 1'
#
loop_
_entity.id
_entity.type
_entity.pdbx_description
1 polymer ?
#
loop_
_entity_poly.entity_id
_entity_poly.type
_entity_poly.pdbx_seq_one_letter_code
_entity_poly.pdbx_strand_id
1 'polypeptide(L)'
;MAAPSKACPARTRPGRAHDRSRTPGRSPETSTCWRPTGRSAPWASWPDPTLPEPRTSLVPTLNIAPATGWPEGTAPTPAEGLTVQAFATGLDHPRWLHVLPNGDVLVAESNKQPAAPSGLRSLVEEQLMAAAGAGSPSADRITLLRDADHDGIAETRTILRDGLTSPFGMALVGDTLYVADTDALLAFPYTEGATRIDAPATQVVALPSGPPNRHWTKGLTAGPDGLLYVSIGSNSDHGEGGMAAEAGRAAIWQVDPAAASARPFATGLRNPVGLGFEPDSGALWVVVNERDELGDDLVPDYLTSVPDGANFGWPWLYYGTRPDPRVDQDAPGRVTSARMPDYALGSHVAPLGLSFAQGARLGPRFAQGAFIGEHGSWNRRPASGYAVVFVPFVDGRPAGHPVDVLTGFRSPQGDARGRPVGVAVAADGALLVADDVGNTIWRVTAAK
;
A
#
# COMPACT_ATOMS: atom_id res chain seq x y z
N MET A 1 -7.25 -28.34 -38.92
CA MET A 1 -8.54 -29.04 -38.80
C MET A 1 -9.14 -28.66 -37.47
N ALA A 2 -10.24 -27.91 -37.51
CA ALA A 2 -10.93 -27.40 -36.33
C ALA A 2 -11.86 -28.48 -35.75
N ALA A 3 -11.96 -28.53 -34.42
CA ALA A 3 -13.02 -29.21 -33.69
C ALA A 3 -13.36 -28.41 -32.41
N PRO A 4 -14.62 -28.43 -31.94
CA PRO A 4 -15.34 -27.18 -31.65
C PRO A 4 -15.60 -26.89 -30.16
N SER A 5 -15.94 -25.63 -29.91
CA SER A 5 -16.40 -25.04 -28.66
C SER A 5 -17.68 -25.71 -28.13
N LYS A 6 -17.68 -26.10 -26.84
CA LYS A 6 -18.89 -26.50 -26.11
C LYS A 6 -19.52 -25.29 -25.41
N ALA A 7 -20.79 -25.01 -25.74
CA ALA A 7 -21.64 -24.03 -25.07
C ALA A 7 -22.16 -24.58 -23.72
N CYS A 8 -22.37 -23.68 -22.75
CA CYS A 8 -23.04 -23.97 -21.48
C CYS A 8 -24.57 -23.75 -21.61
N PRO A 9 -25.42 -24.51 -20.90
CA PRO A 9 -26.87 -24.52 -21.15
C PRO A 9 -27.62 -23.40 -20.42
N ALA A 10 -28.56 -22.78 -21.11
CA ALA A 10 -29.54 -21.88 -20.52
C ALA A 10 -30.64 -22.67 -19.80
N ARG A 11 -30.92 -22.36 -18.52
CA ARG A 11 -32.11 -22.84 -17.82
C ARG A 11 -33.30 -21.96 -18.19
N THR A 12 -34.26 -22.54 -18.92
CA THR A 12 -35.59 -21.97 -19.13
C THR A 12 -36.48 -22.29 -17.93
N ARG A 13 -37.23 -21.29 -17.43
CA ARG A 13 -38.44 -21.49 -16.62
C ARG A 13 -39.66 -21.20 -17.50
N PRO A 14 -40.75 -21.99 -17.44
CA PRO A 14 -41.93 -21.75 -18.26
C PRO A 14 -42.80 -20.65 -17.63
N GLY A 15 -43.42 -19.84 -18.49
CA GLY A 15 -44.15 -18.64 -18.12
C GLY A 15 -45.61 -18.84 -17.67
N ARG A 16 -46.23 -17.71 -17.34
CA ARG A 16 -47.67 -17.48 -17.43
C ARG A 16 -47.93 -16.06 -17.95
N ALA A 17 -48.96 -15.97 -18.77
CA ALA A 17 -49.32 -14.85 -19.63
C ALA A 17 -50.18 -13.78 -18.94
N HIS A 18 -50.04 -12.56 -19.47
CA HIS A 18 -51.05 -11.53 -19.80
C HIS A 18 -50.65 -10.14 -19.29
N ASP A 19 -50.34 -9.22 -20.20
CA ASP A 19 -51.19 -8.05 -20.54
C ASP A 19 -50.45 -7.11 -21.52
N ARG A 20 -51.21 -6.42 -22.37
CA ARG A 20 -50.78 -5.52 -23.44
C ARG A 20 -50.64 -4.09 -22.91
N SER A 21 -49.52 -3.41 -23.18
CA SER A 21 -49.51 -1.98 -23.54
C SER A 21 -48.13 -1.55 -24.09
N ARG A 22 -48.18 -0.60 -25.04
CA ARG A 22 -47.07 -0.06 -25.84
C ARG A 22 -46.34 1.07 -25.10
N THR A 23 -45.00 1.11 -25.17
CA THR A 23 -44.16 2.34 -25.26
C THR A 23 -42.72 1.99 -25.71
N PRO A 24 -41.96 2.91 -26.33
CA PRO A 24 -40.87 2.59 -27.25
C PRO A 24 -39.47 2.51 -26.63
N GLY A 25 -38.64 1.63 -27.20
CA GLY A 25 -37.19 1.82 -27.40
C GLY A 25 -36.31 2.09 -26.19
N ARG A 26 -35.91 1.03 -25.46
CA ARG A 26 -34.63 1.01 -24.71
C ARG A 26 -33.61 0.25 -25.55
N SER A 27 -32.54 0.93 -25.94
CA SER A 27 -31.31 0.32 -26.42
C SER A 27 -30.79 -0.67 -25.37
N PRO A 28 -30.34 -1.89 -25.75
CA PRO A 28 -29.73 -2.79 -24.79
C PRO A 28 -28.36 -2.22 -24.41
N GLU A 29 -28.23 -1.75 -23.18
CA GLU A 29 -26.95 -1.58 -22.51
C GLU A 29 -26.22 -2.92 -22.57
N THR A 30 -25.17 -2.98 -23.38
CA THR A 30 -24.19 -4.06 -23.31
C THR A 30 -23.43 -3.89 -22.01
N SER A 31 -23.92 -4.53 -20.94
CA SER A 31 -23.13 -4.75 -19.73
C SER A 31 -21.99 -5.70 -20.09
N THR A 32 -20.85 -5.15 -20.48
CA THR A 32 -19.64 -5.92 -20.69
C THR A 32 -19.19 -6.44 -19.34
N CYS A 33 -19.35 -7.74 -19.09
CA CYS A 33 -18.74 -8.41 -17.94
C CYS A 33 -17.21 -8.32 -18.08
N TRP A 34 -16.63 -7.31 -17.44
CA TRP A 34 -15.19 -7.23 -17.22
C TRP A 34 -14.79 -8.42 -16.34
N ARG A 35 -13.92 -9.30 -16.85
CA ARG A 35 -13.25 -10.33 -16.05
C ARG A 35 -11.93 -9.75 -15.57
N PRO A 36 -11.71 -9.55 -14.25
CA PRO A 36 -10.40 -9.23 -13.74
C PRO A 36 -9.48 -10.42 -14.05
N THR A 37 -8.45 -10.21 -14.85
CA THR A 37 -7.37 -11.17 -15.01
C THR A 37 -6.41 -11.00 -13.84
N GLY A 38 -6.35 -11.97 -12.92
CA GLY A 38 -5.27 -12.07 -11.92
C GLY A 38 -5.60 -11.74 -10.47
N ARG A 39 -6.80 -11.21 -10.15
CA ARG A 39 -7.23 -11.07 -8.75
C ARG A 39 -7.68 -12.41 -8.18
N SER A 40 -7.54 -12.59 -6.86
CA SER A 40 -8.22 -13.67 -6.12
C SER A 40 -9.69 -13.74 -6.56
N ALA A 41 -10.26 -14.95 -6.55
CA ALA A 41 -11.62 -15.13 -7.03
C ALA A 41 -12.58 -14.10 -6.39
N PRO A 42 -13.59 -13.59 -7.12
CA PRO A 42 -14.39 -12.40 -6.77
C PRO A 42 -15.15 -12.47 -5.43
N TRP A 43 -15.02 -13.54 -4.66
CA TRP A 43 -15.54 -13.72 -3.30
C TRP A 43 -14.57 -13.30 -2.18
N ALA A 44 -13.32 -12.93 -2.52
CA ALA A 44 -12.27 -12.61 -1.54
C ALA A 44 -12.05 -11.09 -1.33
N SER A 45 -12.86 -10.22 -1.96
CA SER A 45 -12.79 -8.77 -1.74
C SER A 45 -14.18 -8.12 -1.70
N TRP A 46 -14.38 -7.28 -0.69
CA TRP A 46 -15.54 -6.40 -0.44
C TRP A 46 -16.94 -7.05 -0.27
N PRO A 47 -17.91 -6.37 0.40
CA PRO A 47 -17.76 -5.78 1.72
C PRO A 47 -17.72 -6.88 2.82
N ASP A 48 -18.00 -8.13 2.46
CA ASP A 48 -18.06 -9.30 3.34
C ASP A 48 -17.33 -10.45 2.64
N PRO A 49 -15.98 -10.49 2.74
CA PRO A 49 -15.21 -11.54 2.07
C PRO A 49 -15.55 -12.90 2.69
N THR A 50 -15.70 -13.92 1.85
CA THR A 50 -15.80 -15.29 2.35
C THR A 50 -14.41 -15.72 2.82
N LEU A 51 -14.24 -15.87 4.14
CA LEU A 51 -12.97 -16.29 4.73
C LEU A 51 -12.91 -17.82 4.84
N PRO A 52 -11.96 -18.50 4.15
CA PRO A 52 -11.80 -19.94 4.28
C PRO A 52 -11.25 -20.31 5.67
N GLU A 53 -11.33 -21.60 6.01
CA GLU A 53 -10.69 -22.12 7.21
C GLU A 53 -9.15 -21.99 7.13
N PRO A 54 -8.47 -21.66 8.24
CA PRO A 54 -7.02 -21.51 8.26
C PRO A 54 -6.32 -22.81 7.90
N ARG A 55 -5.27 -22.70 7.08
CA ARG A 55 -4.40 -23.82 6.71
C ARG A 55 -2.98 -23.52 7.10
N THR A 56 -2.50 -24.23 8.11
CA THR A 56 -1.09 -24.19 8.53
C THR A 56 -0.33 -25.38 7.94
N SER A 57 0.87 -25.15 7.43
CA SER A 57 1.77 -26.21 6.92
C SER A 57 3.15 -26.10 7.56
N LEU A 58 3.84 -27.24 7.71
CA LEU A 58 5.22 -27.27 8.22
C LEU A 58 6.22 -26.59 7.26
N VAL A 59 5.87 -26.55 5.96
CA VAL A 59 6.61 -25.83 4.93
C VAL A 59 5.72 -24.70 4.45
N PRO A 60 6.09 -23.42 4.65
CA PRO A 60 5.27 -22.30 4.20
C PRO A 60 5.23 -22.24 2.67
N THR A 61 4.15 -21.71 2.11
CA THR A 61 4.10 -21.40 0.68
C THR A 61 5.14 -20.33 0.37
N LEU A 62 6.09 -20.65 -0.50
CA LEU A 62 7.05 -19.69 -1.04
C LEU A 62 6.85 -19.55 -2.55
N ASN A 63 6.61 -18.32 -3.00
CA ASN A 63 6.41 -17.96 -4.40
C ASN A 63 6.95 -16.54 -4.69
N ILE A 64 8.22 -16.34 -4.37
CA ILE A 64 8.91 -15.07 -4.63
C ILE A 64 9.08 -14.91 -6.14
N ALA A 65 8.61 -13.77 -6.66
CA ALA A 65 8.91 -13.34 -8.01
C ALA A 65 10.32 -12.76 -8.06
N PRO A 66 11.27 -13.36 -8.81
CA PRO A 66 12.61 -12.82 -8.97
C PRO A 66 12.55 -11.41 -9.56
N ALA A 67 13.33 -10.48 -9.02
CA ALA A 67 13.44 -9.13 -9.54
C ALA A 67 14.32 -9.12 -10.80
N THR A 68 13.73 -8.73 -11.94
CA THR A 68 14.44 -8.62 -13.23
C THR A 68 14.48 -7.19 -13.77
N GLY A 69 13.69 -6.28 -13.21
CA GLY A 69 13.58 -4.91 -13.69
C GLY A 69 12.80 -4.81 -15.01
N TRP A 70 12.62 -3.58 -15.49
CA TRP A 70 11.97 -3.32 -16.78
C TRP A 70 12.96 -3.48 -17.94
N PRO A 71 12.63 -4.26 -18.98
CA PRO A 71 13.34 -4.17 -20.25
C PRO A 71 13.30 -2.73 -20.81
N GLU A 72 14.36 -2.35 -21.53
CA GLU A 72 14.45 -1.02 -22.14
C GLU A 72 13.22 -0.70 -23.02
N GLY A 73 12.68 0.50 -22.86
CA GLY A 73 11.51 0.97 -23.61
C GLY A 73 10.17 0.30 -23.21
N THR A 74 10.15 -0.50 -22.14
CA THR A 74 8.91 -1.08 -21.61
C THR A 74 8.39 -0.31 -20.40
N ALA A 75 7.08 -0.39 -20.20
CA ALA A 75 6.37 0.27 -19.11
C ALA A 75 5.24 -0.63 -18.61
N PRO A 76 4.69 -0.36 -17.42
CA PRO A 76 3.46 -0.99 -16.98
C PRO A 76 2.27 -0.66 -17.91
N THR A 77 1.21 -1.44 -17.79
CA THR A 77 0.00 -1.30 -18.60
C THR A 77 -1.03 -0.45 -17.86
N PRO A 78 -1.36 0.77 -18.34
CA PRO A 78 -2.37 1.61 -17.73
C PRO A 78 -3.78 1.11 -18.06
N ALA A 79 -4.75 1.49 -17.23
CA ALA A 79 -6.16 1.24 -17.50
C ALA A 79 -6.66 1.96 -18.77
N GLU A 80 -7.78 1.50 -19.32
CA GLU A 80 -8.42 2.16 -20.45
C GLU A 80 -8.71 3.65 -20.16
N GLY A 81 -8.40 4.51 -21.13
CA GLY A 81 -8.53 5.96 -21.00
C GLY A 81 -7.37 6.64 -20.27
N LEU A 82 -6.33 5.90 -19.89
CA LEU A 82 -5.11 6.42 -19.27
C LEU A 82 -3.88 6.17 -20.14
N THR A 83 -2.84 6.96 -19.91
CA THR A 83 -1.48 6.78 -20.43
C THR A 83 -0.49 6.74 -19.29
N VAL A 84 0.68 6.14 -19.51
CA VAL A 84 1.77 6.09 -18.53
C VAL A 84 3.09 6.43 -19.20
N GLN A 85 3.94 7.16 -18.49
CA GLN A 85 5.33 7.42 -18.83
C GLN A 85 6.20 7.36 -17.58
N ALA A 86 7.51 7.22 -17.74
CA ALA A 86 8.43 7.38 -16.62
C ALA A 86 8.59 8.87 -16.30
N PHE A 87 8.38 9.24 -15.04
CA PHE A 87 8.67 10.57 -14.52
C PHE A 87 10.15 10.73 -14.20
N ALA A 88 10.73 9.70 -13.57
CA ALA A 88 12.16 9.61 -13.28
C ALA A 88 12.57 8.13 -13.23
N THR A 89 13.79 7.83 -13.66
CA THR A 89 14.37 6.48 -13.64
C THR A 89 15.76 6.50 -12.99
N GLY A 90 16.33 5.32 -12.72
CA GLY A 90 17.67 5.19 -12.13
C GLY A 90 17.73 5.66 -10.68
N LEU A 91 16.61 5.55 -9.96
CA LEU A 91 16.54 5.75 -8.51
C LEU A 91 17.16 4.55 -7.79
N ASP A 92 17.35 4.66 -6.48
CA ASP A 92 17.84 3.61 -5.61
C ASP A 92 16.72 3.21 -4.65
N HIS A 93 15.98 2.17 -5.04
CA HIS A 93 14.87 1.62 -4.27
C HIS A 93 13.87 2.70 -3.80
N PRO A 94 13.22 3.45 -4.71
CA PRO A 94 12.27 4.50 -4.34
C PRO A 94 11.03 3.92 -3.66
N ARG A 95 10.75 4.35 -2.43
CA ARG A 95 9.69 3.78 -1.58
C ARG A 95 8.49 4.69 -1.43
N TRP A 96 8.70 5.93 -1.00
CA TRP A 96 7.62 6.85 -0.65
C TRP A 96 7.69 8.15 -1.43
N LEU A 97 6.54 8.77 -1.68
CA LEU A 97 6.39 10.02 -2.43
C LEU A 97 5.73 11.08 -1.56
N HIS A 98 6.18 12.31 -1.67
CA HIS A 98 5.48 13.48 -1.13
C HIS A 98 5.56 14.63 -2.13
N VAL A 99 4.40 15.14 -2.53
CA VAL A 99 4.30 16.25 -3.49
C VAL A 99 4.22 17.56 -2.71
N LEU A 100 5.17 18.44 -2.94
CA LEU A 100 5.26 19.74 -2.30
C LEU A 100 4.32 20.76 -2.96
N PRO A 101 3.95 21.85 -2.27
CA PRO A 101 3.04 22.87 -2.81
C PRO A 101 3.48 23.48 -4.14
N ASN A 102 4.79 23.57 -4.39
CA ASN A 102 5.37 24.09 -5.63
C ASN A 102 5.39 23.06 -6.78
N GLY A 103 4.92 21.84 -6.55
CA GLY A 103 4.93 20.74 -7.53
C GLY A 103 6.17 19.85 -7.51
N ASP A 104 7.19 20.18 -6.70
CA ASP A 104 8.34 19.29 -6.51
C ASP A 104 7.91 17.97 -5.88
N VAL A 105 8.55 16.88 -6.29
CA VAL A 105 8.27 15.53 -5.77
C VAL A 105 9.45 15.07 -4.93
N LEU A 106 9.20 14.85 -3.65
CA LEU A 106 10.16 14.21 -2.75
C LEU A 106 10.01 12.69 -2.84
N VAL A 107 11.14 12.00 -2.91
CA VAL A 107 11.23 10.55 -3.01
C VAL A 107 12.12 10.05 -1.88
N ALA A 108 11.56 9.20 -1.02
CA ALA A 108 12.36 8.45 -0.06
C ALA A 108 13.02 7.25 -0.78
N GLU A 109 14.34 7.30 -0.93
CA GLU A 109 15.16 6.20 -1.43
C GLU A 109 15.72 5.46 -0.21
N SER A 110 15.22 4.26 0.06
CA SER A 110 15.48 3.57 1.33
C SER A 110 15.32 2.07 1.23
N ASN A 111 16.06 1.33 2.03
CA ASN A 111 15.91 -0.11 2.20
C ASN A 111 16.04 -0.48 3.69
N LYS A 112 15.82 -1.74 4.06
CA LYS A 112 16.00 -2.23 5.43
C LYS A 112 17.47 -2.08 5.87
N GLN A 113 17.69 -1.55 7.07
CA GLN A 113 19.02 -1.56 7.67
C GLN A 113 19.52 -3.01 7.89
N PRO A 114 20.81 -3.30 7.68
CA PRO A 114 21.38 -4.60 7.97
C PRO A 114 21.11 -5.02 9.42
N ALA A 115 20.59 -6.23 9.62
CA ALA A 115 20.47 -6.82 10.95
C ALA A 115 21.77 -7.55 11.32
N ALA A 116 22.08 -7.63 12.62
CA ALA A 116 23.12 -8.55 13.08
C ALA A 116 22.67 -9.99 12.75
N PRO A 117 23.50 -10.83 12.10
CA PRO A 117 23.09 -12.15 11.66
C PRO A 117 22.70 -13.03 12.86
N SER A 118 21.52 -13.62 12.82
CA SER A 118 21.03 -14.52 13.87
C SER A 118 20.47 -15.82 13.29
N GLY A 119 21.37 -16.78 13.06
CA GLY A 119 21.03 -18.17 12.73
C GLY A 119 20.79 -18.44 11.24
N LEU A 120 20.44 -19.70 10.93
CA LEU A 120 20.27 -20.18 9.54
C LEU A 120 19.04 -19.60 8.84
N ARG A 121 17.99 -19.19 9.59
CA ARG A 121 16.77 -18.59 9.01
C ARG A 121 17.02 -17.18 8.46
N SER A 122 17.82 -16.36 9.15
CA SER A 122 18.12 -14.99 8.67
C SER A 122 18.90 -14.99 7.37
N LEU A 123 19.80 -15.95 7.17
CA LEU A 123 20.55 -16.11 5.90
C LEU A 123 19.65 -16.48 4.73
N VAL A 124 18.62 -17.32 4.96
CA VAL A 124 17.64 -17.65 3.93
C VAL A 124 16.77 -16.44 3.63
N GLU A 125 16.28 -15.73 4.65
CA GLU A 125 15.52 -14.48 4.48
C GLU A 125 16.31 -13.43 3.70
N GLU A 126 17.59 -13.22 4.00
CA GLU A 126 18.47 -12.29 3.28
C GLU A 126 18.63 -12.67 1.80
N GLN A 127 18.85 -13.95 1.49
CA GLN A 127 18.94 -14.42 0.10
C GLN A 127 17.62 -14.27 -0.66
N LEU A 128 16.49 -14.50 0.01
CA LEU A 128 15.16 -14.33 -0.57
C LEU A 128 14.83 -12.85 -0.82
N MET A 129 15.22 -11.95 0.09
CA MET A 129 15.06 -10.50 -0.08
C MET A 129 15.96 -9.96 -1.19
N ALA A 130 17.20 -10.46 -1.30
CA ALA A 130 18.08 -10.13 -2.42
C ALA A 130 17.48 -10.57 -3.76
N ALA A 131 16.96 -11.79 -3.84
CA ALA A 131 16.28 -12.29 -5.04
C ALA A 131 15.00 -11.50 -5.38
N ALA A 132 14.34 -10.91 -4.38
CA ALA A 132 13.15 -10.08 -4.55
C ALA A 132 13.46 -8.60 -4.90
N GLY A 133 14.74 -8.22 -5.03
CA GLY A 133 15.16 -6.87 -5.42
C GLY A 133 15.41 -5.90 -4.25
N ALA A 134 15.47 -6.41 -3.02
CA ALA A 134 15.71 -5.62 -1.80
C ALA A 134 17.08 -5.93 -1.14
N GLY A 135 18.07 -6.39 -1.93
CA GLY A 135 19.38 -6.80 -1.41
C GLY A 135 20.44 -5.69 -1.30
N SER A 136 20.18 -4.49 -1.81
CA SER A 136 21.11 -3.36 -1.73
C SER A 136 21.08 -2.69 -0.34
N PRO A 137 22.19 -2.08 0.12
CA PRO A 137 22.15 -1.19 1.27
C PRO A 137 21.12 -0.07 1.07
N SER A 138 20.56 0.44 2.17
CA SER A 138 19.67 1.60 2.12
C SER A 138 20.42 2.84 1.59
N ALA A 139 19.80 3.59 0.68
CA ALA A 139 20.34 4.86 0.19
C ALA A 139 20.26 5.98 1.24
N ASP A 140 19.37 5.84 2.22
CA ASP A 140 19.28 6.69 3.41
C ASP A 140 19.16 8.19 3.09
N ARG A 141 18.30 8.51 2.11
CA ARG A 141 18.11 9.87 1.61
C ARG A 141 16.69 10.18 1.13
N ILE A 142 16.37 11.47 1.12
CA ILE A 142 15.27 12.05 0.36
C ILE A 142 15.85 12.74 -0.88
N THR A 143 15.37 12.34 -2.05
CA THR A 143 15.67 12.97 -3.34
C THR A 143 14.52 13.89 -3.74
N LEU A 144 14.85 15.07 -4.24
CA LEU A 144 13.91 16.00 -4.87
C LEU A 144 13.96 15.82 -6.38
N LEU A 145 12.78 15.67 -6.98
CA LEU A 145 12.55 15.64 -8.41
C LEU A 145 11.71 16.86 -8.81
N ARG A 146 12.13 17.56 -9.86
CA ARG A 146 11.39 18.71 -10.40
C ARG A 146 11.26 18.59 -11.92
N ASP A 147 10.02 18.70 -12.38
CA ASP A 147 9.59 18.86 -13.76
C ASP A 147 9.40 20.35 -14.03
N ALA A 148 10.41 20.96 -14.64
CA ALA A 148 10.55 22.41 -14.79
C ALA A 148 9.82 22.94 -16.03
N ASP A 149 9.64 22.12 -17.06
CA ASP A 149 8.92 22.50 -18.28
C ASP A 149 7.49 21.92 -18.37
N HIS A 150 7.10 21.13 -17.37
CA HIS A 150 5.78 20.52 -17.20
C HIS A 150 5.43 19.52 -18.31
N ASP A 151 6.42 18.82 -18.85
CA ASP A 151 6.23 17.75 -19.85
C ASP A 151 5.92 16.38 -19.23
N GLY A 152 5.99 16.27 -17.90
CA GLY A 152 5.76 15.05 -17.14
C GLY A 152 7.00 14.18 -16.96
N ILE A 153 8.20 14.72 -17.18
CA ILE A 153 9.51 14.13 -16.88
C ILE A 153 10.21 15.08 -15.88
N ALA A 154 11.03 14.53 -14.98
CA ALA A 154 11.81 15.37 -14.06
C ALA A 154 13.20 15.67 -14.64
N GLU A 155 13.48 16.94 -14.94
CA GLU A 155 14.80 17.39 -15.43
C GLU A 155 15.80 17.51 -14.29
N THR A 156 15.31 17.91 -13.10
CA THR A 156 16.16 18.13 -11.94
C THR A 156 16.01 16.98 -10.96
N ARG A 157 17.15 16.43 -10.55
CA ARG A 157 17.27 15.46 -9.46
C ARG A 157 18.37 15.90 -8.51
N THR A 158 18.01 16.21 -7.27
CA THR A 158 18.99 16.56 -6.21
C THR A 158 18.72 15.76 -4.94
N ILE A 159 19.78 15.49 -4.18
CA ILE A 159 19.64 14.97 -2.82
C ILE A 159 19.18 16.14 -1.95
N LEU A 160 17.91 16.13 -1.55
CA LEU A 160 17.36 17.13 -0.65
C LEU A 160 17.95 16.94 0.75
N ARG A 161 17.96 15.70 1.24
CA ARG A 161 18.48 15.34 2.55
C ARG A 161 19.10 13.94 2.54
N ASP A 162 20.27 13.80 3.15
CA ASP A 162 20.96 12.53 3.37
C ASP A 162 21.25 12.31 4.87
N GLY A 163 21.89 11.20 5.19
CA GLY A 163 22.25 10.82 6.57
C GLY A 163 21.02 10.48 7.42
N LEU A 164 19.99 9.94 6.77
CA LEU A 164 18.77 9.44 7.42
C LEU A 164 18.93 7.94 7.74
N THR A 165 17.95 7.36 8.42
CA THR A 165 17.94 5.92 8.73
C THR A 165 16.68 5.27 8.17
N SER A 166 16.80 4.70 6.97
CA SER A 166 15.71 4.05 6.22
C SER A 166 14.43 4.90 6.17
N PRO A 167 14.49 6.14 5.63
CA PRO A 167 13.36 7.06 5.63
C PRO A 167 12.19 6.49 4.81
N PHE A 168 10.96 6.75 5.25
CA PHE A 168 9.76 6.34 4.52
C PHE A 168 8.72 7.45 4.44
N GLY A 169 7.86 7.60 5.44
CA GLY A 169 6.79 8.60 5.44
C GLY A 169 7.33 10.04 5.52
N MET A 170 6.66 10.96 4.82
CA MET A 170 7.00 12.38 4.80
C MET A 170 5.73 13.25 4.90
N ALA A 171 5.83 14.38 5.60
CA ALA A 171 4.77 15.39 5.66
C ALA A 171 5.38 16.80 5.81
N LEU A 172 4.90 17.76 5.02
CA LEU A 172 5.18 19.17 5.20
C LEU A 172 4.05 19.83 6.01
N VAL A 173 4.39 20.49 7.13
CA VAL A 173 3.44 21.29 7.92
C VAL A 173 4.04 22.68 8.15
N GLY A 174 3.44 23.70 7.54
CA GLY A 174 4.03 25.04 7.47
C GLY A 174 5.40 24.97 6.80
N ASP A 175 6.41 25.55 7.46
CA ASP A 175 7.81 25.57 7.00
C ASP A 175 8.64 24.42 7.57
N THR A 176 8.01 23.33 8.04
CA THR A 176 8.69 22.18 8.63
C THR A 176 8.39 20.91 7.86
N LEU A 177 9.44 20.31 7.29
CA LEU A 177 9.38 18.97 6.71
C LEU A 177 9.65 17.93 7.80
N TYR A 178 8.67 17.06 8.01
CA TYR A 178 8.79 15.90 8.88
C TYR A 178 9.11 14.66 8.05
N VAL A 179 10.05 13.86 8.54
CA VAL A 179 10.46 12.59 7.94
C VAL A 179 10.40 11.51 9.00
N ALA A 180 9.67 10.44 8.71
CA ALA A 180 9.62 9.25 9.55
C ALA A 180 10.73 8.28 9.13
N ASP A 181 11.82 8.33 9.88
CA ASP A 181 12.89 7.34 9.84
C ASP A 181 12.45 6.07 10.58
N THR A 182 13.19 4.99 10.40
CA THR A 182 12.84 3.71 11.04
C THR A 182 12.80 3.79 12.57
N ASP A 183 13.61 4.67 13.16
CA ASP A 183 13.89 4.80 14.59
C ASP A 183 13.44 6.13 15.20
N ALA A 184 13.03 7.11 14.39
CA ALA A 184 12.62 8.42 14.88
C ALA A 184 11.68 9.15 13.91
N LEU A 185 10.86 10.04 14.47
CA LEU A 185 10.26 11.13 13.70
C LEU A 185 11.19 12.34 13.76
N LEU A 186 11.70 12.76 12.62
CA LEU A 186 12.61 13.89 12.47
C LEU A 186 11.89 15.10 11.90
N ALA A 187 12.32 16.29 12.30
CA ALA A 187 11.85 17.57 11.79
C ALA A 187 13.02 18.36 11.20
N PHE A 188 12.76 18.98 10.05
CA PHE A 188 13.71 19.82 9.32
C PHE A 188 13.06 21.15 8.95
N PRO A 189 13.74 22.29 9.09
CA PRO A 189 13.29 23.52 8.49
C PRO A 189 13.29 23.36 6.96
N TYR A 190 12.21 23.80 6.32
CA TYR A 190 12.03 23.77 4.89
C TYR A 190 11.67 25.17 4.40
N THR A 191 12.21 25.54 3.25
CA THR A 191 11.84 26.76 2.53
C THR A 191 11.42 26.34 1.14
N GLU A 192 10.29 26.86 0.67
CA GLU A 192 9.77 26.54 -0.66
C GLU A 192 10.84 26.74 -1.74
N GLY A 193 10.97 25.75 -2.63
CA GLY A 193 11.96 25.76 -3.70
C GLY A 193 13.37 25.33 -3.29
N ALA A 194 13.64 25.08 -2.00
CA ALA A 194 14.91 24.54 -1.54
C ALA A 194 15.20 23.18 -2.19
N THR A 195 16.40 23.03 -2.73
CA THR A 195 16.89 21.80 -3.37
C THR A 195 17.83 20.99 -2.49
N ARG A 196 18.14 21.51 -1.28
CA ARG A 196 18.98 20.90 -0.25
C ARG A 196 18.61 21.41 1.15
N ILE A 197 18.72 20.55 2.16
CA ILE A 197 18.55 20.86 3.59
C ILE A 197 19.80 20.44 4.36
N ASP A 198 20.65 21.41 4.70
CA ASP A 198 21.85 21.20 5.52
C ASP A 198 21.60 21.34 7.02
N ALA A 199 20.46 21.91 7.42
CA ALA A 199 20.10 22.06 8.82
C ALA A 199 20.11 20.69 9.54
N PRO A 200 20.58 20.62 10.80
CA PRO A 200 20.54 19.38 11.56
C PRO A 200 19.09 18.96 11.82
N ALA A 201 18.86 17.65 11.87
CA ALA A 201 17.56 17.11 12.24
C ALA A 201 17.24 17.44 13.70
N THR A 202 16.00 17.85 13.96
CA THR A 202 15.45 17.82 15.32
C THR A 202 14.65 16.53 15.49
N GLN A 203 15.05 15.68 16.43
CA GLN A 203 14.25 14.50 16.76
C GLN A 203 13.02 14.93 17.57
N VAL A 204 11.82 14.65 17.03
CA VAL A 204 10.54 14.94 17.68
C VAL A 204 10.22 13.85 18.70
N VAL A 205 10.20 12.59 18.26
CA VAL A 205 9.99 11.42 19.11
C VAL A 205 10.80 10.24 18.60
N ALA A 206 11.26 9.37 19.51
CA ALA A 206 11.81 8.07 19.13
C ALA A 206 10.66 7.13 18.71
N LEU A 207 10.93 6.28 17.72
CA LEU A 207 9.99 5.27 17.22
C LEU A 207 10.53 3.85 17.50
N PRO A 208 9.66 2.84 17.67
CA PRO A 208 10.10 1.47 17.85
C PRO A 208 10.86 0.94 16.63
N SER A 209 12.16 0.64 16.84
CA SER A 209 13.09 0.12 15.83
C SER A 209 13.93 -1.06 16.31
N GLY A 210 13.68 -1.57 17.52
CA GLY A 210 14.44 -2.68 18.10
C GLY A 210 14.43 -3.96 17.26
N PRO A 211 15.48 -4.80 17.34
CA PRO A 211 15.62 -6.00 16.53
C PRO A 211 14.48 -7.01 16.76
N PRO A 212 14.13 -7.85 15.77
CA PRO A 212 14.67 -7.91 14.39
C PRO A 212 14.21 -6.79 13.44
N ASN A 213 13.39 -5.86 13.92
CA ASN A 213 12.76 -4.77 13.16
C ASN A 213 12.18 -5.26 11.82
N ARG A 214 11.32 -6.29 11.86
CA ARG A 214 10.76 -6.92 10.64
C ARG A 214 10.02 -5.91 9.76
N HIS A 215 9.05 -5.20 10.34
CA HIS A 215 8.36 -4.09 9.67
C HIS A 215 9.04 -2.76 10.04
N TRP A 216 10.08 -2.42 9.30
CA TRP A 216 10.96 -1.28 9.58
C TRP A 216 10.39 0.06 9.09
N THR A 217 9.54 0.06 8.06
CA THR A 217 8.93 1.26 7.47
C THR A 217 8.03 1.97 8.47
N LYS A 218 7.99 3.30 8.40
CA LYS A 218 7.12 4.17 9.20
C LYS A 218 6.35 5.10 8.28
N GLY A 219 5.05 4.88 8.11
CA GLY A 219 4.19 5.79 7.36
C GLY A 219 3.97 7.09 8.13
N LEU A 220 3.70 8.18 7.43
CA LEU A 220 3.46 9.49 8.05
C LEU A 220 2.40 10.27 7.27
N THR A 221 1.45 10.87 7.99
CA THR A 221 0.53 11.87 7.44
C THR A 221 0.25 12.96 8.47
N ALA A 222 -0.05 14.17 8.01
CA ALA A 222 -0.48 15.27 8.86
C ALA A 222 -2.01 15.31 8.93
N GLY A 223 -2.54 15.47 10.13
CA GLY A 223 -3.97 15.63 10.36
C GLY A 223 -4.45 17.07 10.22
N PRO A 224 -5.76 17.27 9.97
CA PRO A 224 -6.37 18.60 9.92
C PRO A 224 -6.36 19.30 11.29
N ASP A 225 -6.09 18.56 12.36
CA ASP A 225 -5.92 19.04 13.73
C ASP A 225 -4.52 19.60 14.03
N GLY A 226 -3.60 19.55 13.05
CA GLY A 226 -2.22 19.99 13.20
C GLY A 226 -1.30 18.97 13.88
N LEU A 227 -1.81 17.76 14.16
CA LEU A 227 -1.04 16.65 14.70
C LEU A 227 -0.49 15.76 13.58
N LEU A 228 0.47 14.91 13.91
CA LEU A 228 1.08 13.96 12.99
C LEU A 228 0.67 12.53 13.35
N TYR A 229 0.49 11.69 12.34
CA TYR A 229 0.07 10.29 12.52
C TYR A 229 1.11 9.39 11.90
N VAL A 230 1.72 8.53 12.72
CA VAL A 230 2.82 7.64 12.32
C VAL A 230 2.34 6.20 12.38
N SER A 231 2.42 5.47 11.27
CA SER A 231 2.11 4.04 11.25
C SER A 231 3.34 3.20 11.60
N ILE A 232 3.14 2.17 12.44
CA ILE A 232 4.22 1.37 13.02
C ILE A 232 3.84 -0.11 12.95
N GLY A 233 4.54 -0.86 12.10
CA GLY A 233 4.34 -2.30 11.97
C GLY A 233 4.89 -3.12 13.13
N SER A 234 4.37 -4.34 13.25
CA SER A 234 4.79 -5.37 14.20
C SER A 234 6.24 -5.80 13.97
N ASN A 235 6.83 -6.47 14.95
CA ASN A 235 8.15 -7.08 14.86
C ASN A 235 8.10 -8.57 14.45
N SER A 236 6.90 -9.10 14.21
CA SER A 236 6.62 -10.52 14.02
C SER A 236 5.41 -10.75 13.13
N ASP A 237 5.16 -12.00 12.71
CA ASP A 237 3.99 -12.31 11.91
C ASP A 237 2.70 -12.34 12.75
N HIS A 238 2.75 -13.05 13.88
CA HIS A 238 1.60 -13.32 14.74
C HIS A 238 1.98 -13.26 16.24
N GLY A 239 2.95 -12.43 16.61
CA GLY A 239 3.36 -12.25 18.00
C GLY A 239 4.26 -13.37 18.53
N GLU A 240 4.87 -14.18 17.66
CA GLU A 240 5.64 -15.37 18.03
C GLU A 240 6.93 -15.04 18.83
N GLY A 241 7.36 -13.78 18.84
CA GLY A 241 8.44 -13.26 19.70
C GLY A 241 7.99 -12.83 21.11
N GLY A 242 6.69 -12.95 21.41
CA GLY A 242 6.07 -12.47 22.64
C GLY A 242 5.72 -10.99 22.61
N MET A 243 4.63 -10.61 23.30
CA MET A 243 4.08 -9.24 23.25
C MET A 243 5.02 -8.15 23.78
N ALA A 244 6.01 -8.50 24.61
CA ALA A 244 7.04 -7.55 25.04
C ALA A 244 7.89 -7.03 23.88
N ALA A 245 8.17 -7.87 22.87
CA ALA A 245 8.90 -7.48 21.66
C ALA A 245 8.07 -6.58 20.72
N GLU A 246 6.77 -6.49 20.97
CA GLU A 246 5.78 -5.73 20.22
C GLU A 246 5.39 -4.41 20.90
N ALA A 247 6.09 -4.02 21.97
CA ALA A 247 5.81 -2.79 22.71
C ALA A 247 5.82 -1.57 21.77
N GLY A 248 4.68 -0.87 21.71
CA GLY A 248 4.52 0.33 20.87
C GLY A 248 4.34 0.05 19.37
N ARG A 249 4.29 -1.22 18.94
CA ARG A 249 4.17 -1.64 17.55
C ARG A 249 2.76 -2.13 17.21
N ALA A 250 2.57 -2.48 15.94
CA ALA A 250 1.28 -2.88 15.38
C ALA A 250 0.18 -1.83 15.62
N ALA A 251 0.54 -0.57 15.37
CA ALA A 251 -0.20 0.59 15.83
C ALA A 251 -0.07 1.79 14.89
N ILE A 252 -0.96 2.75 15.07
CA ILE A 252 -0.79 4.13 14.61
C ILE A 252 -0.58 4.98 15.86
N TRP A 253 0.45 5.82 15.86
CA TRP A 253 0.70 6.80 16.90
C TRP A 253 0.21 8.17 16.44
N GLN A 254 -0.44 8.92 17.33
CA GLN A 254 -0.67 10.36 17.17
C GLN A 254 0.45 11.09 17.90
N VAL A 255 1.08 12.04 17.22
CA VAL A 255 2.24 12.79 17.69
C VAL A 255 1.89 14.27 17.69
N ASP A 256 2.12 14.93 18.82
CA ASP A 256 2.15 16.39 18.92
C ASP A 256 3.60 16.86 18.70
N PRO A 257 3.91 17.45 17.53
CA PRO A 257 5.26 17.87 17.24
C PRO A 257 5.71 19.07 18.09
N ALA A 258 4.79 19.91 18.56
CA ALA A 258 5.12 21.07 19.40
C ALA A 258 5.45 20.65 20.83
N ALA A 259 4.74 19.64 21.35
CA ALA A 259 4.99 19.07 22.67
C ALA A 259 6.06 17.96 22.66
N ALA A 260 6.57 17.56 21.49
CA ALA A 260 7.48 16.42 21.33
C ALA A 260 6.98 15.15 22.04
N SER A 261 5.68 14.86 21.89
CA SER A 261 5.00 13.78 22.61
C SER A 261 4.19 12.91 21.67
N ALA A 262 4.01 11.65 22.03
CA ALA A 262 3.26 10.69 21.24
C ALA A 262 2.39 9.80 22.13
N ARG A 263 1.29 9.31 21.55
CA ARG A 263 0.43 8.29 22.16
C ARG A 263 -0.06 7.30 21.10
N PRO A 264 -0.43 6.07 21.50
CA PRO A 264 -1.21 5.21 20.62
C PRO A 264 -2.54 5.90 20.23
N PHE A 265 -2.81 5.94 18.93
CA PHE A 265 -4.08 6.36 18.36
C PHE A 265 -4.95 5.15 18.03
N ALA A 266 -4.35 4.10 17.46
CA ALA A 266 -5.00 2.81 17.23
C ALA A 266 -3.98 1.68 17.34
N THR A 267 -4.44 0.48 17.68
CA THR A 267 -3.60 -0.71 17.93
C THR A 267 -4.15 -1.96 17.23
N GLY A 268 -3.40 -3.05 17.25
CA GLY A 268 -3.84 -4.33 16.70
C GLY A 268 -3.89 -4.34 15.17
N LEU A 269 -3.13 -3.45 14.52
CA LEU A 269 -2.93 -3.38 13.08
C LEU A 269 -1.57 -4.03 12.79
N ARG A 270 -1.49 -5.23 12.20
CA ARG A 270 -0.20 -5.95 12.04
C ARG A 270 0.88 -5.09 11.41
N ASN A 271 0.64 -4.59 10.20
CA ASN A 271 1.58 -3.73 9.49
C ASN A 271 0.82 -2.64 8.71
N PRO A 272 0.38 -1.56 9.40
CA PRO A 272 -0.18 -0.39 8.75
C PRO A 272 0.93 0.38 8.02
N VAL A 273 0.74 0.67 6.73
CA VAL A 273 1.79 1.31 5.90
C VAL A 273 1.32 2.67 5.39
N GLY A 274 0.54 2.71 4.31
CA GLY A 274 0.01 3.95 3.76
C GLY A 274 -1.20 4.41 4.54
N LEU A 275 -1.20 5.69 4.95
CA LEU A 275 -2.28 6.32 5.68
C LEU A 275 -2.53 7.74 5.17
N GLY A 276 -3.78 8.20 5.27
CA GLY A 276 -4.18 9.53 4.84
C GLY A 276 -5.58 9.88 5.35
N PHE A 277 -5.88 11.17 5.37
CA PHE A 277 -7.19 11.68 5.73
C PHE A 277 -8.10 11.73 4.50
N GLU A 278 -9.26 11.10 4.60
CA GLU A 278 -10.27 11.16 3.54
C GLU A 278 -10.82 12.58 3.48
N PRO A 279 -10.79 13.23 2.29
CA PRO A 279 -10.97 14.67 2.17
C PRO A 279 -12.37 15.18 2.55
N ASP A 280 -13.41 14.38 2.37
CA ASP A 280 -14.79 14.83 2.61
C ASP A 280 -15.22 14.62 4.07
N SER A 281 -14.89 13.46 4.64
CA SER A 281 -15.26 13.07 6.02
C SER A 281 -14.24 13.48 7.07
N GLY A 282 -12.98 13.74 6.67
CA GLY A 282 -11.87 13.97 7.60
C GLY A 282 -11.48 12.75 8.42
N ALA A 283 -11.95 11.55 8.05
CA ALA A 283 -11.57 10.32 8.74
C ALA A 283 -10.14 9.91 8.35
N LEU A 284 -9.36 9.42 9.31
CA LEU A 284 -8.09 8.76 9.01
C LEU A 284 -8.37 7.39 8.39
N TRP A 285 -7.71 7.08 7.28
CA TRP A 285 -7.73 5.77 6.63
C TRP A 285 -6.32 5.20 6.52
N VAL A 286 -6.24 3.87 6.52
CA VAL A 286 -4.97 3.14 6.42
C VAL A 286 -5.12 1.87 5.60
N VAL A 287 -4.05 1.49 4.89
CA VAL A 287 -3.89 0.14 4.32
C VAL A 287 -2.99 -0.71 5.20
N VAL A 288 -3.37 -1.97 5.39
CA VAL A 288 -2.70 -2.90 6.33
C VAL A 288 -2.37 -4.21 5.64
N ASN A 289 -1.13 -4.65 5.84
CA ASN A 289 -0.68 -5.99 5.43
C ASN A 289 -1.00 -6.96 6.58
N GLU A 290 -1.82 -7.95 6.31
CA GLU A 290 -2.25 -8.96 7.28
C GLU A 290 -1.27 -10.12 7.42
N ARG A 291 -1.55 -11.03 8.36
CA ARG A 291 -0.67 -12.15 8.68
C ARG A 291 -0.49 -13.15 7.55
N ASP A 292 0.69 -13.76 7.59
CA ASP A 292 1.12 -14.82 6.71
C ASP A 292 0.74 -16.20 7.30
N GLU A 293 1.12 -17.28 6.60
CA GLU A 293 1.08 -18.69 7.06
C GLU A 293 -0.29 -19.25 7.49
N LEU A 294 -1.40 -18.62 7.10
CA LEU A 294 -2.77 -19.17 7.24
C LEU A 294 -3.37 -19.70 5.92
N GLY A 295 -2.56 -19.75 4.87
CA GLY A 295 -2.90 -20.27 3.55
C GLY A 295 -2.86 -19.21 2.46
N ASP A 296 -3.10 -19.63 1.21
CA ASP A 296 -3.03 -18.74 0.04
C ASP A 296 -4.16 -17.68 0.02
N ASP A 297 -5.31 -18.01 0.62
CA ASP A 297 -6.52 -17.18 0.52
C ASP A 297 -6.93 -16.57 1.88
N LEU A 298 -6.03 -16.60 2.87
CA LEU A 298 -6.25 -16.06 4.21
C LEU A 298 -4.91 -15.53 4.76
N VAL A 299 -4.83 -14.35 5.39
CA VAL A 299 -5.89 -13.39 5.74
C VAL A 299 -5.88 -12.23 4.72
N PRO A 300 -7.04 -11.66 4.32
CA PRO A 300 -7.02 -10.57 3.35
C PRO A 300 -6.38 -9.31 3.91
N ASP A 301 -5.53 -8.67 3.14
CA ASP A 301 -5.10 -7.30 3.41
C ASP A 301 -6.31 -6.37 3.31
N TYR A 302 -6.25 -5.20 3.96
CA TYR A 302 -7.42 -4.32 4.03
C TYR A 302 -7.12 -2.83 3.98
N LEU A 303 -8.15 -2.08 3.60
CA LEU A 303 -8.29 -0.64 3.72
C LEU A 303 -9.36 -0.36 4.79
N THR A 304 -9.10 0.52 5.76
CA THR A 304 -10.09 0.82 6.80
C THR A 304 -9.94 2.23 7.36
N SER A 305 -11.07 2.81 7.79
CA SER A 305 -11.14 3.99 8.63
C SER A 305 -10.71 3.66 10.06
N VAL A 306 -10.01 4.61 10.69
CA VAL A 306 -9.39 4.45 12.00
C VAL A 306 -9.88 5.53 12.95
N PRO A 307 -10.88 5.22 13.81
CA PRO A 307 -11.23 6.11 14.91
C PRO A 307 -10.19 6.04 16.04
N ASP A 308 -10.11 7.10 16.84
CA ASP A 308 -9.26 7.13 18.03
C ASP A 308 -9.64 6.01 19.01
N GLY A 309 -8.64 5.31 19.54
CA GLY A 309 -8.78 4.16 20.43
C GLY A 309 -9.17 2.85 19.74
N ALA A 310 -9.22 2.80 18.41
CA ALA A 310 -9.56 1.57 17.69
C ALA A 310 -8.55 0.44 17.93
N ASN A 311 -9.05 -0.79 18.02
CA ASN A 311 -8.25 -2.00 18.07
C ASN A 311 -8.71 -2.99 16.97
N PHE A 312 -7.78 -3.45 16.14
CA PHE A 312 -8.05 -4.35 15.01
C PHE A 312 -7.66 -5.82 15.26
N GLY A 313 -7.31 -6.16 16.49
CA GLY A 313 -7.30 -7.54 16.99
C GLY A 313 -5.95 -8.24 16.96
N TRP A 314 -5.00 -7.79 16.15
CA TRP A 314 -3.69 -8.43 16.08
C TRP A 314 -2.97 -8.40 17.45
N PRO A 315 -2.31 -9.49 17.88
CA PRO A 315 -2.17 -10.76 17.15
C PRO A 315 -3.24 -11.80 17.49
N TRP A 316 -4.16 -11.59 18.42
CA TRP A 316 -5.08 -12.66 18.84
C TRP A 316 -6.22 -12.93 17.87
N LEU A 317 -6.74 -11.87 17.25
CA LEU A 317 -7.89 -11.90 16.37
C LEU A 317 -7.52 -11.41 14.97
N TYR A 318 -8.24 -11.88 13.96
CA TYR A 318 -8.29 -11.29 12.62
C TYR A 318 -9.74 -11.11 12.18
N TYR A 319 -10.00 -10.11 11.34
CA TYR A 319 -11.33 -9.85 10.75
C TYR A 319 -12.46 -9.92 11.80
N GLY A 320 -12.40 -9.00 12.77
CA GLY A 320 -13.34 -8.93 13.88
C GLY A 320 -12.98 -9.91 14.98
N THR A 321 -13.78 -10.95 15.18
CA THR A 321 -13.68 -11.83 16.36
C THR A 321 -13.10 -13.21 16.04
N ARG A 322 -12.48 -13.44 14.87
CA ARG A 322 -11.94 -14.75 14.52
C ARG A 322 -10.61 -14.97 15.24
N PRO A 323 -10.47 -16.03 16.06
CA PRO A 323 -9.21 -16.31 16.74
C PRO A 323 -8.17 -16.81 15.76
N ASP A 324 -6.91 -16.39 15.94
CA ASP A 324 -5.77 -17.04 15.29
C ASP A 324 -5.31 -18.24 16.10
N PRO A 325 -5.38 -19.46 15.53
CA PRO A 325 -5.05 -20.69 16.24
C PRO A 325 -3.56 -20.82 16.59
N ARG A 326 -2.69 -19.94 16.06
CA ARG A 326 -1.24 -19.96 16.32
C ARG A 326 -0.85 -19.12 17.55
N VAL A 327 -1.77 -18.32 18.06
CA VAL A 327 -1.52 -17.40 19.19
C VAL A 327 -2.20 -17.95 20.44
N ASP A 328 -1.53 -17.84 21.59
CA ASP A 328 -2.08 -18.26 22.88
C ASP A 328 -3.35 -17.45 23.20
N GLN A 329 -4.50 -18.14 23.10
CA GLN A 329 -5.83 -17.59 23.35
C GLN A 329 -6.19 -17.52 24.84
N ASP A 330 -5.31 -17.99 25.72
CA ASP A 330 -5.46 -17.89 27.17
C ASP A 330 -4.47 -16.86 27.79
N ALA A 331 -3.67 -16.20 26.95
CA ALA A 331 -2.70 -15.20 27.37
C ALA A 331 -3.35 -14.04 28.15
N PRO A 332 -2.79 -13.63 29.31
CA PRO A 332 -3.25 -12.46 30.05
C PRO A 332 -3.20 -11.19 29.18
N GLY A 333 -4.27 -10.39 29.24
CA GLY A 333 -4.34 -9.12 28.51
C GLY A 333 -4.68 -9.23 27.02
N ARG A 334 -5.04 -10.43 26.52
CA ARG A 334 -5.54 -10.59 25.16
C ARG A 334 -6.79 -9.75 24.90
N VAL A 335 -6.96 -9.35 23.65
CA VAL A 335 -8.21 -8.73 23.19
C VAL A 335 -9.26 -9.81 22.86
N THR A 336 -10.52 -9.56 23.23
CA THR A 336 -11.66 -10.47 23.00
C THR A 336 -12.62 -9.95 21.92
N SER A 337 -12.42 -8.72 21.48
CA SER A 337 -13.17 -8.11 20.38
C SER A 337 -12.24 -7.16 19.62
N ALA A 338 -12.48 -7.02 18.33
CA ALA A 338 -11.77 -6.09 17.48
C ALA A 338 -12.74 -5.48 16.46
N ARG A 339 -12.37 -4.29 15.99
CA ARG A 339 -13.06 -3.63 14.89
C ARG A 339 -12.88 -4.46 13.62
N MET A 340 -13.97 -4.68 12.91
CA MET A 340 -13.93 -5.27 11.57
C MET A 340 -13.35 -4.24 10.59
N PRO A 341 -12.37 -4.61 9.75
CA PRO A 341 -11.92 -3.74 8.66
C PRO A 341 -13.06 -3.37 7.70
N ASP A 342 -13.03 -2.15 7.17
CA ASP A 342 -14.11 -1.65 6.31
C ASP A 342 -14.06 -2.20 4.87
N TYR A 343 -12.88 -2.63 4.39
CA TYR A 343 -12.68 -3.07 3.01
C TYR A 343 -11.58 -4.12 2.87
N ALA A 344 -11.92 -5.32 2.40
CA ALA A 344 -10.93 -6.34 2.05
C ALA A 344 -10.34 -6.11 0.65
N LEU A 345 -9.03 -5.95 0.55
CA LEU A 345 -8.28 -5.78 -0.70
C LEU A 345 -7.91 -7.12 -1.34
N GLY A 346 -7.89 -8.19 -0.54
CA GLY A 346 -7.51 -9.54 -0.95
C GLY A 346 -6.24 -10.00 -0.22
N SER A 347 -6.02 -11.31 -0.17
CA SER A 347 -4.90 -11.87 0.59
C SER A 347 -3.58 -11.69 -0.14
N HIS A 348 -2.57 -11.27 0.62
CA HIS A 348 -1.17 -11.15 0.20
C HIS A 348 -0.94 -10.15 -0.95
N VAL A 349 -1.85 -9.20 -1.18
CA VAL A 349 -1.66 -8.14 -2.19
C VAL A 349 -0.56 -7.15 -1.78
N ALA A 350 -0.26 -7.10 -0.48
CA ALA A 350 0.76 -6.28 0.15
C ALA A 350 0.58 -4.78 -0.14
N PRO A 351 -0.50 -4.15 0.33
CA PRO A 351 -0.77 -2.75 0.04
C PRO A 351 0.18 -1.86 0.86
N LEU A 352 0.91 -0.98 0.17
CA LEU A 352 1.90 -0.09 0.80
C LEU A 352 1.52 1.39 0.63
N GLY A 353 1.14 1.82 -0.56
CA GLY A 353 0.75 3.21 -0.83
C GLY A 353 -0.73 3.46 -0.65
N LEU A 354 -1.08 4.68 -0.22
CA LEU A 354 -2.46 5.17 -0.15
C LEU A 354 -2.47 6.67 -0.52
N SER A 355 -3.26 7.04 -1.52
CA SER A 355 -3.56 8.43 -1.85
C SER A 355 -5.03 8.57 -2.21
N PHE A 356 -5.74 9.52 -1.59
CA PHE A 356 -7.07 9.88 -2.02
C PHE A 356 -7.03 10.57 -3.40
N ALA A 357 -8.14 10.47 -4.12
CA ALA A 357 -8.28 10.99 -5.48
C ALA A 357 -8.39 12.53 -5.57
N GLN A 358 -8.38 13.23 -4.45
CA GLN A 358 -8.51 14.68 -4.43
C GLN A 358 -7.42 15.32 -5.30
N GLY A 359 -7.85 16.19 -6.23
CA GLY A 359 -6.97 16.84 -7.20
C GLY A 359 -6.63 16.01 -8.44
N ALA A 360 -6.93 14.70 -8.46
CA ALA A 360 -6.62 13.85 -9.60
C ALA A 360 -7.45 14.22 -10.84
N ARG A 361 -6.80 14.20 -12.01
CA ARG A 361 -7.39 14.52 -13.31
C ARG A 361 -7.23 13.34 -14.29
N LEU A 362 -7.66 12.16 -13.84
CA LEU A 362 -7.57 10.90 -14.61
C LEU A 362 -8.90 10.50 -15.28
N GLY A 363 -9.90 11.38 -15.25
CA GLY A 363 -11.24 11.12 -15.78
C GLY A 363 -12.25 10.73 -14.69
N PRO A 364 -13.56 10.75 -15.01
CA PRO A 364 -14.64 10.67 -14.03
C PRO A 364 -14.65 9.36 -13.23
N ARG A 365 -14.13 8.27 -13.80
CA ARG A 365 -14.01 6.96 -13.12
C ARG A 365 -13.13 7.02 -11.87
N PHE A 366 -12.18 7.95 -11.84
CA PHE A 366 -11.15 8.06 -10.80
C PHE A 366 -11.29 9.35 -9.98
N ALA A 367 -12.48 9.97 -9.96
CA ALA A 367 -12.70 11.26 -9.35
C ALA A 367 -12.89 11.21 -7.82
N GLN A 368 -13.47 10.13 -7.29
CA GLN A 368 -13.78 9.96 -5.87
C GLN A 368 -13.42 8.56 -5.41
N GLY A 369 -12.40 8.45 -4.55
CA GLY A 369 -11.86 7.17 -4.12
C GLY A 369 -10.42 7.26 -3.64
N ALA A 370 -9.79 6.09 -3.55
CA ALA A 370 -8.41 5.95 -3.11
C ALA A 370 -7.60 5.12 -4.11
N PHE A 371 -6.42 5.62 -4.47
CA PHE A 371 -5.38 4.86 -5.16
C PHE A 371 -4.52 4.11 -4.15
N ILE A 372 -4.22 2.85 -4.45
CA ILE A 372 -3.45 1.96 -3.58
C ILE A 372 -2.38 1.26 -4.40
N GLY A 373 -1.13 1.35 -3.95
CA GLY A 373 -0.02 0.58 -4.50
C GLY A 373 0.06 -0.80 -3.83
N GLU A 374 -0.15 -1.86 -4.60
CA GLU A 374 -0.07 -3.26 -4.15
C GLU A 374 1.29 -3.85 -4.59
N HIS A 375 2.20 -4.03 -3.62
CA HIS A 375 3.59 -4.46 -3.86
C HIS A 375 3.69 -5.89 -4.40
N GLY A 376 2.74 -6.73 -3.99
CA GLY A 376 2.58 -8.09 -4.48
C GLY A 376 3.10 -9.19 -3.55
N SER A 377 2.44 -10.34 -3.64
CA SER A 377 2.67 -11.50 -2.78
C SER A 377 4.04 -12.13 -3.01
N TRP A 378 4.63 -12.63 -1.93
CA TRP A 378 5.79 -13.54 -1.95
C TRP A 378 5.42 -14.96 -1.46
N ASN A 379 4.29 -15.11 -0.79
CA ASN A 379 3.85 -16.28 -0.02
C ASN A 379 2.51 -16.88 -0.50
N ARG A 380 2.14 -16.64 -1.77
CA ARG A 380 0.85 -17.05 -2.33
C ARG A 380 0.97 -17.71 -3.70
N ARG A 381 0.19 -18.77 -3.97
CA ARG A 381 0.00 -19.34 -5.32
C ARG A 381 -1.49 -19.42 -5.71
N PRO A 382 -1.90 -18.82 -6.87
CA PRO A 382 -1.13 -17.92 -7.72
C PRO A 382 -0.78 -16.61 -6.99
N ALA A 383 0.21 -15.86 -7.48
CA ALA A 383 0.56 -14.58 -6.87
C ALA A 383 -0.59 -13.56 -6.99
N SER A 384 -0.65 -12.60 -6.05
CA SER A 384 -1.61 -11.49 -5.99
C SER A 384 -0.88 -10.14 -5.85
N GLY A 385 -1.58 -9.04 -6.08
CA GLY A 385 -1.01 -7.68 -6.09
C GLY A 385 -0.24 -7.38 -7.38
N TYR A 386 0.93 -6.72 -7.26
CA TYR A 386 1.74 -6.25 -8.40
C TYR A 386 0.96 -5.30 -9.32
N ALA A 387 0.24 -4.35 -8.71
CA ALA A 387 -0.63 -3.42 -9.41
C ALA A 387 -0.83 -2.12 -8.61
N VAL A 388 -1.28 -1.08 -9.29
CA VAL A 388 -1.96 0.05 -8.65
C VAL A 388 -3.44 -0.12 -8.88
N VAL A 389 -4.21 0.03 -7.81
CA VAL A 389 -5.66 -0.16 -7.82
C VAL A 389 -6.37 1.09 -7.34
N PHE A 390 -7.62 1.24 -7.74
CA PHE A 390 -8.50 2.31 -7.30
C PHE A 390 -9.73 1.71 -6.61
N VAL A 391 -10.00 2.14 -5.39
CA VAL A 391 -11.22 1.81 -4.67
C VAL A 391 -12.16 3.02 -4.79
N PRO A 392 -13.33 2.90 -5.45
CA PRO A 392 -14.27 4.00 -5.58
C PRO A 392 -14.90 4.33 -4.23
N PHE A 393 -15.13 5.62 -3.96
CA PHE A 393 -15.79 6.09 -2.75
C PHE A 393 -17.08 6.84 -3.08
N VAL A 394 -18.06 6.73 -2.17
CA VAL A 394 -19.28 7.55 -2.11
C VAL A 394 -19.49 7.92 -0.64
N ASP A 395 -19.73 9.20 -0.36
CA ASP A 395 -19.96 9.72 1.00
C ASP A 395 -18.85 9.33 2.00
N GLY A 396 -17.59 9.46 1.57
CA GLY A 396 -16.40 9.14 2.37
C GLY A 396 -16.22 7.66 2.69
N ARG A 397 -16.91 6.75 1.98
CA ARG A 397 -16.83 5.30 2.19
C ARG A 397 -16.62 4.53 0.88
N PRO A 398 -15.89 3.39 0.91
CA PRO A 398 -15.76 2.53 -0.25
C PRO A 398 -17.12 2.06 -0.81
N ALA A 399 -17.27 2.12 -2.12
CA ALA A 399 -18.53 1.91 -2.83
C ALA A 399 -18.33 1.14 -4.14
N GLY A 400 -17.73 -0.05 -4.07
CA GLY A 400 -17.59 -0.94 -5.22
C GLY A 400 -16.32 -1.78 -5.19
N HIS A 401 -16.17 -2.61 -6.22
CA HIS A 401 -14.98 -3.44 -6.41
C HIS A 401 -13.75 -2.60 -6.78
N PRO A 402 -12.54 -3.08 -6.46
CA PRO A 402 -11.34 -2.38 -6.83
C PRO A 402 -11.14 -2.44 -8.35
N VAL A 403 -10.64 -1.34 -8.91
CA VAL A 403 -10.36 -1.16 -10.32
C VAL A 403 -8.85 -1.18 -10.54
N ASP A 404 -8.36 -1.95 -11.51
CA ASP A 404 -6.96 -1.87 -11.92
C ASP A 404 -6.70 -0.51 -12.59
N VAL A 405 -5.67 0.21 -12.12
CA VAL A 405 -5.20 1.49 -12.68
C VAL A 405 -3.92 1.28 -13.47
N LEU A 406 -3.00 0.49 -12.92
CA LEU A 406 -1.70 0.21 -13.51
C LEU A 406 -1.30 -1.24 -13.22
N THR A 407 -1.00 -2.02 -14.25
CA THR A 407 -0.69 -3.46 -14.16
C THR A 407 0.55 -3.81 -14.99
N GLY A 408 0.87 -5.09 -15.17
CA GLY A 408 2.00 -5.50 -16.02
C GLY A 408 3.38 -5.48 -15.32
N PHE A 409 3.38 -5.28 -14.00
CA PHE A 409 4.57 -5.33 -13.14
C PHE A 409 5.23 -6.72 -13.05
N ARG A 410 4.57 -7.77 -13.58
CA ARG A 410 5.13 -9.11 -13.70
C ARG A 410 5.27 -9.54 -15.15
N SER A 411 6.36 -10.25 -15.44
CA SER A 411 6.55 -10.92 -16.73
C SER A 411 5.55 -12.08 -16.89
N PRO A 412 5.29 -12.54 -18.13
CA PRO A 412 4.51 -13.77 -18.36
C PRO A 412 5.11 -15.01 -17.67
N GLN A 413 6.42 -15.01 -17.42
CA GLN A 413 7.16 -16.06 -16.70
C GLN A 413 7.00 -15.95 -15.18
N GLY A 414 6.50 -14.81 -14.69
CA GLY A 414 6.20 -14.56 -13.29
C GLY A 414 7.24 -13.76 -12.52
N ASP A 415 8.29 -13.27 -13.19
CA ASP A 415 9.32 -12.40 -12.62
C ASP A 415 8.77 -11.01 -12.36
N ALA A 416 9.27 -10.33 -11.32
CA ALA A 416 8.91 -8.95 -11.02
C ALA A 416 9.76 -8.00 -11.86
N ARG A 417 9.09 -7.27 -12.78
CA ARG A 417 9.69 -6.15 -13.51
C ARG A 417 9.73 -4.89 -12.66
N GLY A 418 8.73 -4.74 -11.80
CA GLY A 418 8.63 -3.69 -10.82
C GLY A 418 7.67 -4.11 -9.69
N ARG A 419 7.58 -3.29 -8.64
CA ARG A 419 6.64 -3.46 -7.54
C ARG A 419 6.15 -2.10 -7.02
N PRO A 420 4.85 -1.80 -7.15
CA PRO A 420 4.29 -0.54 -6.66
C PRO A 420 4.43 -0.39 -5.14
N VAL A 421 4.84 0.81 -4.69
CA VAL A 421 4.95 1.18 -3.28
C VAL A 421 4.08 2.43 -3.01
N GLY A 422 4.70 3.61 -2.81
CA GLY A 422 4.01 4.87 -2.59
C GLY A 422 3.29 5.35 -3.85
N VAL A 423 2.12 5.97 -3.64
CA VAL A 423 1.35 6.64 -4.69
C VAL A 423 0.98 8.03 -4.24
N ALA A 424 0.97 9.00 -5.14
CA ALA A 424 0.61 10.38 -4.82
C ALA A 424 -0.02 11.08 -6.03
N VAL A 425 -0.98 11.97 -5.80
CA VAL A 425 -1.51 12.85 -6.84
C VAL A 425 -0.56 14.05 -6.98
N ALA A 426 -0.03 14.25 -8.19
CA ALA A 426 0.80 15.40 -8.54
C ALA A 426 -0.03 16.69 -8.63
N ALA A 427 0.65 17.85 -8.56
CA ALA A 427 0.00 19.16 -8.58
C ALA A 427 -0.85 19.43 -9.85
N ASP A 428 -0.49 18.80 -10.97
CA ASP A 428 -1.22 18.86 -12.23
C ASP A 428 -2.38 17.86 -12.35
N GLY A 429 -2.56 17.00 -11.35
CA GLY A 429 -3.58 15.97 -11.27
C GLY A 429 -3.18 14.61 -11.84
N ALA A 430 -1.93 14.41 -12.26
CA ALA A 430 -1.41 13.08 -12.59
C ALA A 430 -1.27 12.20 -11.34
N LEU A 431 -1.24 10.88 -11.51
CA LEU A 431 -0.90 9.94 -10.45
C LEU A 431 0.55 9.51 -10.59
N LEU A 432 1.34 9.73 -9.55
CA LEU A 432 2.70 9.23 -9.42
C LEU A 432 2.72 7.90 -8.67
N VAL A 433 3.58 6.99 -9.09
CA VAL A 433 3.72 5.64 -8.54
C VAL A 433 5.19 5.32 -8.37
N ALA A 434 5.63 5.09 -7.14
CA ALA A 434 6.96 4.59 -6.85
C ALA A 434 7.04 3.09 -7.15
N ASP A 435 8.06 2.70 -7.90
CA ASP A 435 8.39 1.33 -8.25
C ASP A 435 9.82 1.03 -7.77
N ASP A 436 9.91 0.33 -6.64
CA ASP A 436 11.19 0.13 -5.93
C ASP A 436 12.11 -0.85 -6.65
N VAL A 437 11.57 -1.95 -7.18
CA VAL A 437 12.32 -2.92 -7.99
C VAL A 437 12.68 -2.35 -9.35
N GLY A 438 11.77 -1.57 -9.96
CA GLY A 438 11.99 -0.93 -11.24
C GLY A 438 12.85 0.34 -11.16
N ASN A 439 13.21 0.82 -9.96
CA ASN A 439 13.98 2.04 -9.74
C ASN A 439 13.42 3.26 -10.51
N THR A 440 12.09 3.35 -10.56
CA THR A 440 11.36 4.27 -11.43
C THR A 440 10.20 4.92 -10.68
N ILE A 441 9.93 6.19 -10.94
CA ILE A 441 8.63 6.80 -10.65
C ILE A 441 7.84 6.81 -11.94
N TRP A 442 6.71 6.12 -11.95
CA TRP A 442 5.76 6.16 -13.07
C TRP A 442 4.79 7.31 -12.89
N ARG A 443 4.41 7.96 -13.98
CA ARG A 443 3.40 9.01 -14.03
C ARG A 443 2.27 8.58 -14.95
N VAL A 444 1.05 8.58 -14.40
CA VAL A 444 -0.18 8.18 -15.07
C VAL A 444 -1.06 9.41 -15.29
N THR A 445 -1.55 9.58 -16.51
CA THR A 445 -2.46 10.68 -16.91
C THR A 445 -3.67 10.17 -17.66
N ALA A 446 -4.71 11.00 -17.79
CA ALA A 446 -5.75 10.76 -18.78
C ALA A 446 -5.15 10.72 -20.20
N ALA A 447 -5.63 9.80 -21.03
CA ALA A 447 -5.32 9.78 -22.45
C ALA A 447 -5.91 11.03 -23.13
N LYS A 448 -5.19 11.55 -24.13
CA LYS A 448 -5.61 12.72 -24.92
C LYS A 448 -6.76 12.40 -25.87
#